data_AF-A0A941KUG9-F1
#
_entry.id   AF-A0A941KUG9-F1
#
_cell.length_a   1.000
_cell.length_b   1.000
_cell.length_c   1.000
_cell.angle_alpha   90.00
_cell.angle_beta   90.00
_cell.angle_gamma   90.00
#
_symmetry.space_group_name_H-M   'P 1'
#
loop_
_entity.id
_entity.type
_entity.pdbx_description
1 polymer ?
#
loop_
_entity_poly.entity_id
_entity_poly.type
_entity_poly.pdbx_seq_one_letter_code
_entity_poly.pdbx_strand_id
1 'polypeptide(L)' 'MTNEFAPPRPIRSPCIGVCALDEKDLCIACRRTGMEIAEWGVLTDEQKRAVWALIREREEQDNQA' A
#
# COMPACT_ATOMS: atom_id res chain seq x y z
N MET A 1 -2.98 -8.69 -34.65
CA MET A 1 -3.85 -9.29 -33.62
C MET A 1 -3.35 -8.83 -32.26
N THR A 2 -3.75 -7.65 -31.82
CA THR A 2 -3.47 -7.17 -30.45
C THR A 2 -4.51 -7.81 -29.54
N ASN A 3 -4.06 -8.60 -28.57
CA ASN A 3 -4.95 -9.27 -27.62
C ASN A 3 -5.60 -8.23 -26.70
N GLU A 4 -6.86 -7.85 -26.99
CA GLU A 4 -7.65 -6.88 -26.22
C GLU A 4 -8.15 -7.41 -24.86
N PHE A 5 -7.86 -8.67 -24.53
CA PHE A 5 -8.37 -9.34 -23.32
C PHE A 5 -7.30 -9.58 -22.23
N ALA A 6 -6.19 -8.84 -22.25
CA ALA A 6 -5.20 -8.95 -21.18
C ALA A 6 -5.84 -8.51 -19.84
N PRO A 7 -5.75 -9.32 -18.77
CA PRO A 7 -6.26 -8.92 -17.46
C PRO A 7 -5.53 -7.66 -16.97
N PRO A 8 -6.20 -6.81 -16.18
CA PRO A 8 -5.57 -5.62 -15.62
C PRO A 8 -4.31 -6.02 -14.84
N ARG A 9 -3.23 -5.25 -15.02
CA ARG A 9 -1.99 -5.49 -14.28
C ARG A 9 -2.22 -5.22 -12.80
N PRO A 10 -1.87 -6.16 -11.90
CA PRO A 10 -2.12 -5.99 -10.47
C PRO A 10 -1.32 -4.81 -9.92
N ILE A 11 -1.92 -4.09 -8.97
CA ILE A 11 -1.24 -3.01 -8.25
C ILE A 11 -0.10 -3.59 -7.39
N ARG A 12 1.10 -3.01 -7.53
CA ARG A 12 2.28 -3.47 -6.78
C ARG A 12 2.13 -3.18 -5.29
N SER A 13 2.65 -4.10 -4.47
CA SER A 13 2.75 -3.91 -3.02
C SER A 13 3.80 -2.86 -2.68
N PRO A 14 3.54 -1.95 -1.72
CA PRO A 14 4.52 -1.00 -1.19
C PRO A 14 5.49 -1.67 -0.19
N CYS A 15 5.35 -2.96 0.11
CA CYS A 15 6.19 -3.66 1.06
C CYS A 15 7.66 -3.73 0.60
N ILE A 16 8.59 -3.34 1.47
CA ILE A 16 10.05 -3.43 1.21
C ILE A 16 10.74 -4.55 2.01
N GLY A 17 9.97 -5.47 2.61
CA GLY A 17 10.52 -6.61 3.37
C GLY A 17 10.84 -6.33 4.83
N VAL A 18 10.49 -5.14 5.34
CA VAL A 18 10.59 -4.79 6.76
C VAL A 18 9.20 -4.84 7.39
N CYS A 19 9.06 -5.57 8.49
CA CYS A 19 7.81 -5.72 9.23
C CYS A 19 8.01 -5.28 10.69
N ALA A 20 7.91 -3.96 10.91
CA ALA A 20 7.92 -3.35 12.22
C ALA A 20 6.91 -2.19 12.23
N LEU A 21 5.98 -2.22 13.19
CA LEU A 21 4.95 -1.20 13.39
C LEU A 21 5.36 -0.27 14.53
N ASP A 22 5.01 1.01 14.43
CA ASP A 22 5.18 2.01 15.48
C ASP A 22 3.98 2.05 16.46
N GLU A 23 4.00 3.00 17.39
CA GLU A 23 2.92 3.22 18.36
C GLU A 23 1.59 3.64 17.73
N LYS A 24 1.60 4.08 16.46
CA LYS A 24 0.42 4.49 15.68
C LYS A 24 -0.10 3.36 14.79
N ASP A 25 0.38 2.13 14.97
CA ASP A 25 0.08 0.96 14.14
C ASP A 25 0.55 1.12 12.68
N LEU A 26 1.52 1.99 12.41
CA LEU A 26 2.07 2.21 11.06
C LEU A 26 3.42 1.51 10.90
N CYS A 27 3.59 0.84 9.76
CA CYS A 27 4.86 0.26 9.40
C CYS A 27 5.92 1.35 9.21
N ILE A 28 7.01 1.27 9.96
CA ILE A 28 8.10 2.25 9.91
C ILE A 28 8.78 2.34 8.52
N ALA A 29 8.58 1.32 7.68
CA ALA A 29 9.23 1.19 6.39
C ALA A 29 8.28 1.43 5.21
N CYS A 30 7.12 0.76 5.17
CA CYS A 30 6.17 0.87 4.06
C CYS A 30 4.95 1.75 4.35
N ARG A 31 4.87 2.33 5.57
CA ARG A 31 3.84 3.30 6.00
C ARG A 31 2.39 2.81 5.89
N ARG A 32 2.18 1.49 5.73
CA ARG A 32 0.88 0.83 5.84
C ARG A 32 0.52 0.56 7.29
N THR A 33 -0.78 0.53 7.58
CA THR A 33 -1.29 0.03 8.86
C THR A 33 -1.15 -1.49 8.96
N GLY A 34 -1.22 -2.04 10.18
CA GLY A 34 -1.28 -3.50 10.37
C GLY A 34 -2.45 -4.13 9.62
N MET A 35 -3.60 -3.44 9.61
CA MET A 35 -4.82 -3.88 8.92
C MET A 35 -4.64 -3.90 7.39
N GLU A 36 -4.06 -2.84 6.81
CA GLU A 36 -3.76 -2.77 5.37
C GLU A 36 -2.76 -3.85 4.93
N ILE A 37 -1.83 -4.25 5.82
CA ILE A 37 -0.91 -5.36 5.56
C ILE A 37 -1.65 -6.70 5.52
N ALA A 38 -2.52 -6.96 6.51
CA ALA A 38 -3.28 -8.19 6.62
C ALA A 38 -4.27 -8.38 5.46
N GLU A 39 -4.93 -7.30 5.04
CA GLU A 39 -5.98 -7.35 4.01
C GLU A 39 -5.44 -7.21 2.58
N TRP A 40 -4.15 -6.87 2.39
CA TRP A 40 -3.59 -6.55 1.08
C TRP A 40 -3.91 -7.57 -0.03
N GLY A 41 -3.90 -8.86 0.31
CA GLY A 41 -4.18 -9.95 -0.63
C GLY A 41 -5.62 -9.96 -1.17
N VAL A 42 -6.58 -9.43 -0.41
CA VAL A 42 -8.00 -9.44 -0.74
C VAL A 42 -8.52 -8.08 -1.24
N LEU A 43 -7.73 -7.02 -1.09
CA LEU A 43 -8.10 -5.69 -1.59
C LEU A 43 -8.24 -5.66 -3.12
N THR A 44 -9.28 -4.95 -3.59
CA THR A 44 -9.47 -4.61 -5.01
C THR A 44 -8.39 -3.63 -5.47
N ASP A 45 -8.21 -3.50 -6.80
CA ASP A 45 -7.25 -2.55 -7.35
C ASP A 45 -7.56 -1.09 -6.99
N GLU A 46 -8.83 -0.75 -6.81
CA GLU A 46 -9.25 0.58 -6.34
C GLU A 46 -8.87 0.81 -4.88
N GLN A 47 -9.12 -0.18 -4.02
CA GLN A 47 -8.70 -0.13 -2.62
C GLN A 47 -7.17 -0.06 -2.48
N LYS A 48 -6.42 -0.85 -3.29
CA LYS A 48 -4.95 -0.78 -3.31
C LYS A 48 -4.45 0.59 -3.75
N ARG A 49 -5.12 1.25 -4.72
CA ARG A 49 -4.81 2.62 -5.12
C ARG A 49 -5.08 3.62 -3.99
N ALA A 50 -6.17 3.44 -3.24
CA ALA A 50 -6.46 4.27 -2.08
C ALA A 50 -5.39 4.12 -0.97
N VAL A 51 -4.94 2.90 -0.68
CA VAL A 51 -3.83 2.65 0.26
C VAL A 51 -2.56 3.38 -0.18
N TRP A 52 -2.23 3.35 -1.47
CA TRP A 52 -1.09 4.10 -2.01
C TRP A 52 -1.24 5.63 -1.85
N ALA A 53 -2.45 6.17 -1.93
CA ALA A 53 -2.69 7.59 -1.66
C ALA A 53 -2.47 7.92 -0.18
N LEU A 54 -3.03 7.10 0.72
CA LEU A 54 -2.85 7.26 2.16
C LEU A 54 -1.38 7.15 2.59
N ILE A 55 -0.61 6.24 1.98
CA ILE A 55 0.84 6.13 2.22
C ILE A 55 1.54 7.45 1.90
N ARG A 56 1.26 8.06 0.74
CA ARG A 56 1.87 9.34 0.36
C ARG A 56 1.52 10.45 1.33
N GLU A 57 0.25 10.53 1.74
CA GLU A 57 -0.20 11.51 2.73
C GLU A 57 0.54 11.33 4.07
N ARG A 58 0.71 10.09 4.54
CA ARG A 58 1.44 9.77 5.78
C ARG A 58 2.94 10.06 5.66
N GLU A 59 3.55 9.86 4.49
CA GLU A 59 4.94 10.20 4.22
C GLU A 59 5.15 11.73 4.24
N GLU A 60 4.23 12.48 3.65
CA GLU A 60 4.27 13.95 3.67
C GLU A 60 4.12 14.51 5.08
N GLN A 61 3.24 13.92 5.90
CA GLN A 61 3.06 14.31 7.30
C GLN A 61 4.32 14.06 8.14
N ASP A 62 4.97 12.91 7.97
CA ASP A 62 6.20 12.59 8.71
C ASP A 62 7.38 13.47 8.28
N ASN A 63 7.48 13.81 6.99
CA ASN A 63 8.54 14.68 6.47
C ASN A 63 8.39 16.16 6.90
N GLN A 64 7.26 16.52 7.52
CA GLN A 64 6.98 17.86 8.05
C GLN A 64 7.24 17.97 9.57
N ALA A 65 7.61 16.88 10.24
CA ALA A 65 7.94 16.82 11.66
C ALA A 65 9.46 16.85 11.91
#